data_AF-A0A3M2LN46-F1
#
_entry.id   AF-A0A3M2LN46-F1
#
_cell.length_a   1.000
_cell.length_b   1.000
_cell.length_c   1.000
_cell.angle_alpha   90.00
_cell.angle_beta   90.00
_cell.angle_gamma   90.00
#
_symmetry.space_group_name_H-M   'P 1'
#
loop_
_entity.id
_entity.type
_entity.pdbx_description
1 polymer ?
#
loop_
_entity_poly.entity_id
_entity_poly.type
_entity_poly.pdbx_seq_one_letter_code
_entity_poly.pdbx_strand_id
1 'polypeptide(L)'
;MSGYPGIRRTAREEGLVAALELLHEDGVRHGPAGHALVVGRPAHLELQGVGLSVVRDPSAPSAPREWTLGLLWLRLGVSEWLLDRTMAYLGARTTGGTPLLLQQMVKGQLAEAVTEQVELSTLLAGRAPDRLDDPHRQITRADRALLRLLGGSGFRADGPGQAAHASELLADFYQEDRHDRAR
;
A
#
# COMPACT_ATOMS: atom_id res chain seq x y z
N MET A 1 3.94 -21.22 6.38
CA MET A 1 4.15 -19.82 6.80
C MET A 1 5.06 -19.12 5.81
N SER A 2 4.48 -18.39 4.86
CA SER A 2 5.26 -17.49 4.00
C SER A 2 5.75 -16.34 4.86
N GLY A 3 7.06 -16.13 4.99
CA GLY A 3 7.60 -14.95 5.69
C GLY A 3 7.21 -13.64 5.00
N TYR A 4 7.66 -12.48 5.51
CA TYR A 4 7.34 -11.17 4.93
C TYR A 4 7.54 -11.03 3.40
N PRO A 5 8.56 -11.65 2.77
CA PRO A 5 8.68 -11.65 1.31
C PRO A 5 7.49 -12.32 0.58
N GLY A 6 6.88 -13.33 1.22
CA GLY A 6 5.65 -13.95 0.72
C GLY A 6 4.47 -12.98 0.73
N ILE A 7 4.31 -12.18 1.78
CA ILE A 7 3.26 -11.16 1.89
C ILE A 7 3.41 -10.10 0.80
N ARG A 8 4.63 -9.58 0.59
CA ARG A 8 4.90 -8.62 -0.51
C ARG A 8 4.57 -9.20 -1.88
N ARG A 9 4.98 -10.45 -2.13
CA ARG A 9 4.71 -11.12 -3.40
C ARG A 9 3.21 -11.32 -3.64
N THR A 10 2.47 -11.83 -2.65
CA THR A 10 1.01 -11.96 -2.74
C THR A 10 0.35 -10.59 -2.98
N ALA A 11 0.80 -9.53 -2.29
CA ALA A 11 0.27 -8.18 -2.52
C ALA A 11 0.51 -7.69 -3.96
N ARG A 12 1.67 -8.02 -4.53
CA ARG A 12 2.02 -7.65 -5.91
C ARG A 12 1.26 -8.46 -6.96
N GLU A 13 1.16 -9.78 -6.77
CA GLU A 13 0.64 -10.72 -7.77
C GLU A 13 -0.87 -10.89 -7.68
N GLU A 14 -1.41 -10.97 -6.46
CA GLU A 14 -2.80 -11.30 -6.17
C GLU A 14 -3.60 -10.11 -5.63
N GLY A 15 -2.91 -9.08 -5.13
CA GLY A 15 -3.50 -7.82 -4.69
C GLY A 15 -3.63 -7.65 -3.18
N LEU A 16 -4.13 -6.47 -2.78
CA LEU A 16 -4.18 -6.05 -1.37
C LEU A 16 -5.02 -6.98 -0.50
N VAL A 17 -6.18 -7.44 -0.98
CA VAL A 17 -7.11 -8.28 -0.21
C VAL A 17 -6.46 -9.61 0.16
N ALA A 18 -5.90 -10.33 -0.82
CA ALA A 18 -5.25 -11.63 -0.58
C ALA A 18 -4.07 -11.49 0.40
N ALA A 19 -3.28 -10.42 0.27
CA ALA A 19 -2.18 -10.16 1.18
C ALA A 19 -2.65 -9.78 2.60
N LEU A 20 -3.77 -9.07 2.72
CA LEU A 20 -4.36 -8.70 4.01
C LEU A 20 -4.93 -9.92 4.73
N GLU A 21 -5.58 -10.83 4.00
CA GLU A 21 -6.03 -12.11 4.54
C GLU A 21 -4.85 -12.95 5.02
N LEU A 22 -3.77 -13.03 4.25
CA LEU A 22 -2.53 -13.70 4.66
C LEU A 22 -1.91 -13.06 5.90
N LEU A 23 -1.90 -11.72 5.99
CA LEU A 23 -1.40 -11.00 7.16
C LEU A 23 -2.27 -11.20 8.41
N HIS A 24 -3.55 -11.57 8.22
CA HIS A 24 -4.51 -11.88 9.28
C HIS A 24 -4.70 -13.38 9.54
N GLU A 25 -3.84 -14.25 9.00
CA GLU A 25 -3.93 -15.71 9.19
C GLU A 25 -4.01 -16.09 10.68
N ASP A 26 -3.25 -15.40 11.54
CA ASP A 26 -3.21 -15.58 13.00
C ASP A 26 -4.19 -14.65 13.76
N GLY A 27 -5.20 -14.12 13.07
CA GLY A 27 -6.25 -13.25 13.62
C GLY A 27 -6.06 -11.76 13.34
N VAL A 28 -7.17 -11.02 13.46
CA VAL A 28 -7.25 -9.57 13.23
C VAL A 28 -6.44 -8.83 14.29
N ARG A 29 -5.58 -7.91 13.83
CA ARG A 29 -4.80 -7.03 14.72
C ARG A 29 -5.32 -5.62 14.64
N HIS A 30 -5.33 -4.92 15.77
CA HIS A 30 -5.81 -3.55 15.87
C HIS A 30 -4.63 -2.61 16.00
N GLY A 31 -4.72 -1.45 15.36
CA GLY A 31 -3.74 -0.39 15.56
C GLY A 31 -3.92 0.34 16.90
N PRO A 32 -3.05 1.31 17.21
CA PRO A 32 -3.00 1.96 18.53
C PRO A 32 -4.32 2.61 18.98
N ALA A 33 -5.11 3.14 18.04
CA ALA A 33 -6.42 3.74 18.31
C ALA A 33 -7.58 2.71 18.39
N GLY A 34 -7.26 1.41 18.37
CA GLY A 34 -8.22 0.30 18.39
C GLY A 34 -8.90 0.03 17.06
N HIS A 35 -8.42 0.59 15.94
CA HIS A 35 -9.00 0.36 14.61
C HIS A 35 -8.32 -0.81 13.90
N ALA A 36 -9.09 -1.60 13.17
CA ALA A 36 -8.58 -2.60 12.23
C ALA A 36 -9.35 -2.54 10.92
N LEU A 37 -8.67 -2.87 9.82
CA LEU A 37 -9.31 -3.04 8.52
C LEU A 37 -9.48 -4.54 8.26
N VAL A 38 -10.71 -5.00 8.06
CA VAL A 38 -11.03 -6.41 7.83
C VAL A 38 -11.75 -6.58 6.50
N VAL A 39 -11.59 -7.76 5.90
CA VAL A 39 -12.42 -8.17 4.77
C VAL A 39 -13.79 -8.58 5.31
N GLY A 40 -14.87 -7.99 4.80
CA GLY A 40 -16.20 -8.30 5.32
C GLY A 40 -17.32 -7.35 4.89
N ARG A 41 -18.50 -7.57 5.50
CA ARG A 41 -19.71 -6.77 5.30
C ARG A 41 -20.33 -6.36 6.64
N PRO A 42 -20.93 -5.15 6.75
CA PRO A 42 -21.09 -4.15 5.69
C PRO A 42 -19.77 -3.46 5.30
N ALA A 43 -19.54 -3.29 4.00
CA ALA A 43 -18.30 -2.73 3.46
C ALA A 43 -18.32 -1.19 3.51
N HIS A 44 -17.22 -0.59 3.96
CA HIS A 44 -16.98 0.85 3.88
C HIS A 44 -16.25 1.23 2.57
N LEU A 45 -15.43 0.31 2.06
CA LEU A 45 -14.74 0.42 0.77
C LEU A 45 -14.92 -0.90 0.02
N GLU A 46 -15.16 -0.84 -1.28
CA GLU A 46 -15.14 -2.01 -2.16
C GLU A 46 -13.82 -2.01 -2.93
N LEU A 47 -13.13 -3.15 -2.96
CA LEU A 47 -11.90 -3.36 -3.68
C LEU A 47 -12.02 -4.59 -4.57
N GLN A 48 -12.05 -4.40 -5.89
CA GLN A 48 -12.20 -5.52 -6.85
C GLN A 48 -13.43 -6.42 -6.55
N GLY A 49 -14.52 -5.83 -6.02
CA GLY A 49 -15.73 -6.54 -5.63
C GLY A 49 -15.67 -7.21 -4.25
N VAL A 50 -14.60 -6.99 -3.50
CA VAL A 50 -14.45 -7.43 -2.11
C VAL A 50 -14.62 -6.24 -1.17
N GLY A 51 -15.52 -6.39 -0.21
CA GLY A 51 -15.78 -5.38 0.82
C GLY A 51 -14.69 -5.33 1.89
N LEU A 52 -14.21 -4.13 2.19
CA LEU A 52 -13.34 -3.81 3.30
C LEU A 52 -14.13 -2.99 4.33
N SER A 53 -14.05 -3.39 5.59
CA SER A 53 -14.74 -2.76 6.72
C SER A 53 -13.74 -2.31 7.76
N VAL A 54 -13.98 -1.14 8.33
CA VAL A 54 -13.26 -0.68 9.51
C VAL A 54 -14.01 -1.16 10.74
N VAL A 55 -13.32 -1.87 11.62
CA VAL A 55 -13.83 -2.24 12.95
C VAL A 55 -13.05 -1.50 14.01
N ARG A 56 -13.70 -1.20 15.13
CA ARG A 56 -13.07 -0.54 16.27
C ARG A 56 -13.31 -1.34 17.54
N ASP A 57 -12.23 -1.78 18.16
CA ASP A 57 -12.20 -2.35 19.50
C ASP A 57 -11.18 -1.58 20.35
N PRO A 58 -11.63 -0.63 21.19
CA PRO A 58 -10.74 0.15 22.06
C PRO A 58 -10.05 -0.69 23.14
N SER A 59 -10.52 -1.92 23.39
CA SER A 59 -9.95 -2.82 24.39
C SER A 59 -8.95 -3.81 23.81
N ALA A 60 -8.89 -3.91 22.48
CA ALA A 60 -7.94 -4.80 21.81
C ALA A 60 -6.51 -4.28 22.00
N PRO A 61 -5.54 -5.18 22.27
CA PRO A 61 -4.14 -4.80 22.32
C PRO A 61 -3.66 -4.35 20.93
N SER A 62 -2.79 -3.35 20.92
CA SER A 62 -2.12 -2.88 19.71
C SER A 62 -1.36 -4.02 19.03
N ALA A 63 -1.35 -3.98 17.69
CA ALA A 63 -0.65 -4.94 16.86
C ALA A 63 0.83 -5.04 17.26
N PRO A 64 1.38 -6.27 17.37
CA PRO A 64 2.80 -6.45 17.66
C PRO A 64 3.65 -5.90 16.51
N ARG A 65 4.92 -5.58 16.80
CA ARG A 65 5.83 -4.96 15.82
C ARG A 65 6.01 -5.82 14.58
N GLU A 66 6.04 -7.14 14.73
CA GLU A 66 6.13 -8.11 13.64
C GLU A 66 4.97 -7.97 12.65
N TRP A 67 3.77 -7.75 13.17
CA TRP A 67 2.59 -7.52 12.34
C TRP A 67 2.70 -6.19 11.59
N THR A 68 3.11 -5.11 12.27
CA THR A 68 3.31 -3.80 11.62
C THR A 68 4.41 -3.83 10.55
N LEU A 69 5.44 -4.64 10.75
CA LEU A 69 6.47 -4.90 9.74
C LEU A 69 5.88 -5.68 8.56
N GLY A 70 5.09 -6.71 8.81
CA GLY A 70 4.35 -7.44 7.77
C GLY A 70 3.44 -6.53 6.94
N LEU A 71 2.75 -5.58 7.58
CA LEU A 71 1.97 -4.55 6.90
C LEU A 71 2.84 -3.68 5.99
N LEU A 72 4.04 -3.29 6.42
CA LEU A 72 4.94 -2.51 5.60
C LEU A 72 5.39 -3.27 4.34
N TRP A 73 5.67 -4.57 4.46
CA TRP A 73 5.96 -5.45 3.31
C TRP A 73 4.75 -5.62 2.38
N LEU A 74 3.54 -5.76 2.93
CA LEU A 74 2.30 -5.78 2.17
C LEU A 74 2.17 -4.50 1.34
N ARG A 75 2.32 -3.34 1.98
CA ARG A 75 2.19 -2.03 1.32
C ARG A 75 3.23 -1.83 0.22
N LEU A 76 4.46 -2.30 0.42
CA LEU A 76 5.48 -2.28 -0.66
C LEU A 76 5.02 -3.11 -1.86
N GLY A 77 4.46 -4.31 -1.64
CA GLY A 77 3.94 -5.13 -2.74
C GLY A 77 2.76 -4.49 -3.49
N VAL A 78 1.87 -3.79 -2.77
CA VAL A 78 0.79 -3.00 -3.40
C VAL A 78 1.35 -1.85 -4.24
N SER A 79 2.41 -1.18 -3.76
CA SER A 79 3.09 -0.12 -4.51
C SER A 79 3.72 -0.65 -5.81
N GLU A 80 4.32 -1.83 -5.76
CA GLU A 80 4.90 -2.50 -6.94
C GLU A 80 3.82 -2.91 -7.95
N TRP A 81 2.70 -3.45 -7.47
CA TRP A 81 1.53 -3.70 -8.31
C TRP A 81 1.03 -2.41 -8.97
N LEU A 82 0.98 -1.30 -8.24
CA LEU A 82 0.54 -0.01 -8.77
C LEU A 82 1.51 0.49 -9.86
N LEU A 83 2.81 0.31 -9.69
CA LEU A 83 3.81 0.60 -10.71
C LEU A 83 3.57 -0.25 -11.97
N ASP A 84 3.38 -1.56 -11.82
CA ASP A 84 3.11 -2.47 -12.94
C ASP A 84 1.86 -2.03 -13.73
N ARG A 85 0.78 -1.66 -13.03
CA ARG A 85 -0.45 -1.11 -13.64
C ARG A 85 -0.22 0.22 -14.33
N THR A 86 0.60 1.08 -13.74
CA THR A 86 0.94 2.39 -14.30
C THR A 86 1.74 2.26 -15.58
N MET A 87 2.76 1.38 -15.61
CA MET A 87 3.52 1.09 -16.82
C MET A 87 2.63 0.52 -17.93
N ALA A 88 1.74 -0.43 -17.60
CA ALA A 88 0.80 -0.99 -18.56
C ALA A 88 -0.12 0.07 -19.17
N TYR A 89 -0.68 0.96 -18.34
CA TYR A 89 -1.54 2.07 -18.80
C TYR A 89 -0.79 3.04 -19.72
N LEU A 90 0.40 3.48 -19.32
CA LEU A 90 1.19 4.45 -20.07
C LEU A 90 1.75 3.87 -21.38
N GLY A 91 1.99 2.56 -21.43
CA GLY A 91 2.38 1.85 -22.65
C GLY A 91 1.26 1.76 -23.67
N ALA A 92 0.01 1.62 -23.21
CA ALA A 92 -1.17 1.56 -24.08
C ALA A 92 -1.69 2.94 -24.53
N ARG A 93 -1.37 4.00 -23.79
CA ARG A 93 -1.87 5.36 -24.05
C ARG A 93 -0.89 6.15 -24.93
N THR A 94 -1.40 6.76 -26.00
CA THR A 94 -0.58 7.58 -26.92
C THR A 94 -0.93 9.06 -26.88
N THR A 95 0.06 9.90 -27.19
CA THR A 95 -0.08 11.34 -27.46
C THR A 95 0.90 11.71 -28.57
N GLY A 96 0.43 12.43 -29.59
CA GLY A 96 1.26 12.75 -30.75
C GLY A 96 1.74 11.52 -31.52
N GLY A 97 0.98 10.43 -31.49
CA GLY A 97 1.32 9.16 -32.16
C GLY A 97 2.29 8.25 -31.40
N THR A 98 2.83 8.69 -30.26
CA THR A 98 3.83 7.94 -29.49
C THR A 98 3.25 7.55 -28.12
N PRO A 99 3.51 6.33 -27.61
CA PRO A 99 3.16 5.96 -26.24
C PRO A 99 3.69 6.95 -25.20
N LEU A 100 2.88 7.27 -24.20
CA LEU A 100 3.26 8.15 -23.10
C LEU A 100 4.50 7.63 -22.36
N LEU A 101 4.63 6.30 -22.26
CA LEU A 101 5.78 5.64 -21.65
C LEU A 101 7.12 6.01 -22.32
N LEU A 102 7.13 6.45 -23.58
CA LEU A 102 8.36 6.85 -24.26
C LEU A 102 8.78 8.29 -23.97
N GLN A 103 7.91 9.09 -23.36
CA GLN A 103 8.19 10.50 -23.02
C GLN A 103 9.19 10.60 -21.87
N GLN A 104 10.20 11.46 -22.00
CA GLN A 104 11.30 11.56 -21.01
C GLN A 104 10.81 11.96 -19.61
N MET A 105 9.85 12.88 -19.53
CA MET A 105 9.27 13.29 -18.23
C MET A 105 8.60 12.11 -17.52
N VAL A 106 7.83 11.30 -18.25
CA VAL A 106 7.17 10.09 -17.72
C VAL A 106 8.20 9.09 -17.22
N LYS A 107 9.27 8.87 -17.99
CA LYS A 107 10.37 7.97 -17.59
C LYS A 107 11.07 8.44 -16.31
N GLY A 108 11.33 9.74 -16.17
CA GLY A 108 11.92 10.31 -14.96
C GLY A 108 11.07 10.04 -13.72
N GLN A 109 9.76 10.30 -13.81
CA GLN A 109 8.82 10.08 -12.70
C GLN A 109 8.69 8.59 -12.33
N LEU A 110 8.73 7.69 -13.32
CA LEU A 110 8.75 6.25 -13.07
C LEU A 110 10.06 5.81 -12.40
N ALA A 111 11.20 6.36 -12.83
CA ALA A 111 12.51 6.06 -12.24
C ALA A 111 12.59 6.51 -10.77
N GLU A 112 12.01 7.67 -10.43
CA GLU A 112 11.90 8.13 -9.05
C GLU A 112 11.08 7.13 -8.20
N ALA A 113 9.90 6.73 -8.68
CA ALA A 113 9.07 5.77 -7.95
C ALA A 113 9.76 4.40 -7.76
N VAL A 114 10.44 3.90 -8.80
CA VAL A 114 11.25 2.66 -8.71
C VAL A 114 12.38 2.82 -7.70
N THR A 115 13.05 3.98 -7.69
CA THR A 115 14.14 4.26 -6.75
C THR A 115 13.63 4.19 -5.31
N GLU A 116 12.51 4.85 -5.00
CA GLU A 116 11.89 4.76 -3.68
C GLU A 116 11.55 3.31 -3.28
N GLN A 117 10.99 2.52 -4.20
CA GLN A 117 10.65 1.11 -3.94
C GLN A 117 11.89 0.24 -3.69
N VAL A 118 12.97 0.45 -4.45
CA VAL A 118 14.25 -0.28 -4.27
C VAL A 118 14.89 0.07 -2.93
N GLU A 119 14.92 1.35 -2.55
CA GLU A 119 15.40 1.80 -1.25
C GLU A 119 14.62 1.14 -0.10
N LEU A 120 13.29 1.15 -0.16
CA LEU A 120 12.42 0.51 0.82
C LEU A 120 12.65 -1.00 0.87
N SER A 121 12.78 -1.66 -0.27
CA SER A 121 13.04 -3.10 -0.32
C SER A 121 14.38 -3.46 0.33
N THR A 122 15.39 -2.60 0.14
CA THR A 122 16.74 -2.78 0.72
C THR A 122 16.71 -2.54 2.23
N LEU A 123 16.02 -1.50 2.67
CA LEU A 123 15.78 -1.20 4.09
C LEU A 123 15.11 -2.39 4.80
N LEU A 124 14.08 -2.96 4.18
CA LEU A 124 13.31 -4.06 4.77
C LEU A 124 14.04 -5.40 4.76
N ALA A 125 14.88 -5.65 3.75
CA ALA A 125 15.72 -6.84 3.69
C ALA A 125 16.88 -6.80 4.70
N GLY A 126 17.27 -5.60 5.15
CA GLY A 126 18.28 -5.39 6.18
C GLY A 126 17.72 -5.49 7.60
N ARG A 127 18.32 -4.72 8.53
CA ARG A 127 17.79 -4.60 9.88
C ARG A 127 16.53 -3.73 9.85
N ALA A 128 15.41 -4.28 10.29
CA ALA A 128 14.15 -3.56 10.36
C ALA A 128 14.30 -2.25 11.17
N PRO A 129 13.84 -1.10 10.63
CA PRO A 129 14.03 0.20 11.26
C PRO A 129 13.27 0.30 12.59
N ASP A 130 13.80 1.06 13.54
CA ASP A 130 13.17 1.20 14.87
C ASP A 130 11.81 1.92 14.79
N ARG A 131 11.63 2.81 13.80
CA ARG A 131 10.36 3.50 13.50
C ARG A 131 9.88 3.15 12.10
N LEU A 132 8.58 2.88 11.95
CA LEU A 132 7.97 2.51 10.67
C LEU A 132 7.23 3.68 9.98
N ASP A 133 7.11 4.84 10.63
CA ASP A 133 6.33 5.98 10.11
C ASP A 133 6.86 6.55 8.80
N ASP A 134 8.19 6.66 8.68
CA ASP A 134 8.83 7.26 7.51
C ASP A 134 8.75 6.34 6.28
N PRO A 135 9.05 5.04 6.37
CA PRO A 135 8.79 4.09 5.28
C PRO A 135 7.34 4.10 4.81
N HIS A 136 6.37 4.12 5.74
CA HIS A 136 4.96 4.20 5.37
C HIS A 136 4.61 5.47 4.60
N ARG A 137 5.19 6.61 4.96
CA ARG A 137 4.99 7.88 4.26
C ARG A 137 5.71 7.94 2.93
N GLN A 138 6.87 7.30 2.81
CA GLN A 138 7.58 7.16 1.55
C GLN A 138 6.73 6.38 0.54
N ILE A 139 6.19 5.22 0.92
CA ILE A 139 5.26 4.45 0.07
C ILE A 139 4.07 5.31 -0.38
N THR A 140 3.42 6.03 0.54
CA THR A 140 2.29 6.89 0.19
C THR A 140 2.67 7.99 -0.83
N ARG A 141 3.89 8.53 -0.76
CA ARG A 141 4.36 9.53 -1.73
C ARG A 141 4.60 8.91 -3.10
N ALA A 142 5.30 7.77 -3.16
CA ALA A 142 5.51 7.01 -4.40
C ALA A 142 4.17 6.66 -5.07
N ASP A 143 3.22 6.13 -4.30
CA ASP A 143 1.92 5.72 -4.82
C ASP A 143 1.14 6.90 -5.39
N ARG A 144 1.14 8.04 -4.69
CA ARG A 144 0.50 9.27 -5.18
C ARG A 144 1.18 9.82 -6.43
N ALA A 145 2.50 9.67 -6.57
CA ALA A 145 3.21 10.04 -7.79
C ALA A 145 2.79 9.18 -8.97
N LEU A 146 2.69 7.86 -8.77
CA LEU A 146 2.20 6.92 -9.78
C LEU A 146 0.76 7.21 -10.18
N LEU A 147 -0.14 7.45 -9.23
CA LEU A 147 -1.55 7.78 -9.54
C LEU A 147 -1.69 9.06 -10.36
N ARG A 148 -0.84 10.08 -10.13
CA ARG A 148 -0.86 11.31 -10.94
C ARG A 148 -0.54 11.03 -12.41
N LEU A 149 0.30 10.05 -12.73
CA LEU A 149 0.59 9.65 -14.12
C LEU A 149 -0.63 9.04 -14.83
N LEU A 150 -1.59 8.51 -14.08
CA LEU A 150 -2.82 7.93 -14.64
C LEU A 150 -3.85 9.00 -15.03
N GLY A 151 -3.69 10.23 -14.55
CA GLY A 151 -4.70 11.29 -14.68
C GLY A 151 -6.04 10.88 -14.06
N GLY A 152 -7.15 11.20 -14.72
CA GLY A 152 -8.50 10.85 -14.24
C GLY A 152 -8.75 9.34 -14.09
N SER A 153 -8.01 8.49 -14.83
CA SER A 153 -8.13 7.03 -14.74
C SER A 153 -7.73 6.48 -13.37
N GLY A 154 -6.87 7.20 -12.63
CA GLY A 154 -6.48 6.83 -11.28
C GLY A 154 -7.61 6.95 -10.25
N PHE A 155 -8.67 7.71 -10.55
CA PHE A 155 -9.77 8.00 -9.61
C PHE A 155 -11.06 7.22 -9.88
N ARG A 156 -11.05 6.35 -10.89
CA ARG A 156 -12.23 5.53 -11.18
C ARG A 156 -12.43 4.48 -10.08
N ALA A 157 -13.69 4.13 -9.83
CA ALA A 157 -14.06 3.09 -8.86
C ALA A 157 -13.57 1.68 -9.26
N ASP A 158 -13.24 1.46 -10.53
CA ASP A 158 -12.60 0.24 -11.04
C ASP A 158 -11.09 0.43 -11.28
N GLY A 159 -10.55 1.58 -10.91
CA GLY A 159 -9.15 1.96 -11.13
C GLY A 159 -8.23 1.59 -9.96
N PRO A 160 -6.90 1.66 -10.17
CA PRO A 160 -5.94 1.24 -9.16
C PRO A 160 -5.87 2.17 -7.94
N GLY A 161 -6.52 3.34 -7.98
CA GLY A 161 -6.55 4.29 -6.87
C GLY A 161 -7.23 3.79 -5.61
N GLN A 162 -8.21 2.88 -5.71
CA GLN A 162 -8.84 2.31 -4.52
C GLN A 162 -7.87 1.45 -3.70
N ALA A 163 -7.01 0.67 -4.37
CA ALA A 163 -6.01 -0.16 -3.69
C ALA A 163 -4.92 0.69 -3.03
N ALA A 164 -4.47 1.74 -3.71
CA ALA A 164 -3.55 2.72 -3.16
C ALA A 164 -4.16 3.45 -1.95
N HIS A 165 -5.45 3.83 -2.03
CA HIS A 165 -6.16 4.47 -0.93
C HIS A 165 -6.34 3.53 0.27
N ALA A 166 -6.73 2.27 0.05
CA ALA A 166 -6.81 1.27 1.10
C ALA A 166 -5.44 1.01 1.75
N SER A 167 -4.37 0.93 0.95
CA SER A 167 -2.99 0.84 1.43
C SER A 167 -2.62 2.04 2.30
N GLU A 168 -3.00 3.25 1.92
CA GLU A 168 -2.78 4.45 2.73
C GLU A 168 -3.57 4.41 4.05
N LEU A 169 -4.86 4.06 4.03
CA LEU A 169 -5.67 3.93 5.25
C LEU A 169 -5.12 2.88 6.22
N LEU A 170 -4.61 1.76 5.69
CA LEU A 170 -3.90 0.76 6.50
C LEU A 170 -2.67 1.35 7.18
N ALA A 171 -1.96 2.30 6.56
CA ALA A 171 -0.85 2.96 7.24
C ALA A 171 -1.35 3.76 8.45
N ASP A 172 -2.38 4.57 8.23
CA ASP A 172 -2.88 5.53 9.22
C ASP A 172 -3.43 4.82 10.45
N PHE A 173 -4.10 3.67 10.29
CA PHE A 173 -4.65 2.93 11.43
C PHE A 173 -3.58 2.35 12.35
N TYR A 174 -2.40 2.03 11.83
CA TYR A 174 -1.35 1.29 12.57
C TYR A 174 -0.10 2.12 12.86
N GLN A 175 -0.11 3.42 12.51
CA GLN A 175 0.91 4.36 12.96
C GLN A 175 0.68 4.74 14.43
N GLU A 176 1.78 4.93 15.17
CA GLU A 176 1.71 5.47 16.53
C GLU A 176 1.17 6.89 16.48
N ASP A 177 0.17 7.17 17.33
CA ASP A 177 -0.48 8.46 17.38
C ASP A 177 0.56 9.57 17.65
N ARG A 178 0.60 10.58 16.79
CA ARG A 178 1.53 11.72 16.92
C ARG A 178 1.23 12.64 18.10
N HIS A 179 0.17 12.38 18.86
CA HIS A 179 -0.37 13.30 19.85
C HIS A 179 0.33 13.28 21.22
N ASP A 180 1.30 12.40 21.46
CA ASP A 180 2.01 12.30 22.76
C ASP A 180 3.37 13.03 22.82
N ARG A 181 3.65 14.00 21.95
CA ARG A 181 4.86 14.85 22.04
C ARG A 181 4.58 16.35 22.18
N ALA A 182 3.58 16.71 22.96
CA ALA A 182 3.36 18.09 23.39
C ALA A 182 2.72 18.21 24.79
N ARG A 183 3.06 17.31 25.72
CA ARG A 183 2.76 17.50 27.15
C ARG A 183 4.02 17.28 27.98
#